data_AF-A0A9W8L713-F1
#
_entry.id   AF-A0A9W8L713-F1
#
_cell.length_a   1.000
_cell.length_b   1.000
_cell.length_c   1.000
_cell.angle_alpha   90.00
_cell.angle_beta   90.00
_cell.angle_gamma   90.00
#
_symmetry.space_group_name_H-M   'P 1'
#
loop_
_entity.id
_entity.type
_entity.pdbx_description
1 polymer ?
#
loop_
_entity_poly.entity_id
_entity_poly.type
_entity_poly.pdbx_seq_one_letter_code
_entity_poly.pdbx_strand_id
1 'polypeptide(L)'
;MQDVARTFPEEAYFREARVQKLLADILFVYAKLHSSLKYRQGMHELLAPILMAVDRDSVQCEGGDVFFVGQILDRRFVEHDAFAMFDRLMRICLPWYQAPSFTSPRLRPVYKAGGNERQAVADAAKLHTPIIAQCHLLMEKLASVEPQLAGHLQSLDIEPQLFGIRWFRLLFSREFSKLSDVFQLWDILLADSGMDNLRLVEWVGIVFLLANRRQLLQGDYADNLSTLLHLPPLPRPAPETLERTPVLRNSPLSPQGGSFPIVSSDISMLTPRIAFAALTAPGTSPIQRLALQAAYLRSRPTPEAAQLVASQYELWEEESWDVIGLADVPLSQESLEPRREESSSDAKSAQSWSA
;
A
#
# COMPACT_ATOMS: atom_id res chain seq x y z
N MET A 1 3.23 5.44 -25.36
CA MET A 1 3.63 4.95 -24.02
C MET A 1 2.40 4.24 -23.41
N GLN A 2 2.24 2.94 -23.65
CA GLN A 2 0.99 2.19 -23.32
C GLN A 2 0.71 2.11 -21.81
N ASP A 3 1.75 2.24 -20.98
CA ASP A 3 1.62 2.14 -19.53
C ASP A 3 0.95 3.38 -18.93
N VAL A 4 1.29 4.59 -19.40
CA VAL A 4 0.68 5.85 -18.94
C VAL A 4 -0.83 5.85 -19.13
N ALA A 5 -1.31 5.30 -20.25
CA ALA A 5 -2.74 5.20 -20.51
C ALA A 5 -3.47 4.23 -19.55
N ARG A 6 -2.76 3.35 -18.85
CA ARG A 6 -3.32 2.33 -17.95
C ARG A 6 -3.07 2.62 -16.46
N THR A 7 -2.39 3.72 -16.14
CA THR A 7 -2.08 4.14 -14.76
C THR A 7 -3.35 4.50 -13.98
N PHE A 8 -3.63 3.82 -12.86
CA PHE A 8 -4.79 4.04 -11.98
C PHE A 8 -6.10 4.35 -12.76
N PRO A 9 -6.65 3.36 -13.49
CA PRO A 9 -7.79 3.58 -14.40
C PRO A 9 -9.06 4.08 -13.70
N GLU A 10 -9.21 3.78 -12.42
CA GLU A 10 -10.29 4.24 -11.54
C GLU A 10 -10.23 5.73 -11.19
N GLU A 11 -9.07 6.36 -11.33
CA GLU A 11 -8.86 7.78 -10.98
C GLU A 11 -9.02 8.66 -12.23
N ALA A 12 -10.08 9.47 -12.26
CA ALA A 12 -10.43 10.34 -13.38
C ALA A 12 -9.29 11.31 -13.77
N TYR A 13 -8.51 11.76 -12.77
CA TYR A 13 -7.36 12.64 -12.96
C TYR A 13 -6.35 12.11 -14.00
N PHE A 14 -6.04 10.81 -14.00
CA PHE A 14 -5.07 10.23 -14.97
C PHE A 14 -5.65 9.99 -16.37
N ARG A 15 -6.94 10.28 -16.56
CA ARG A 15 -7.59 10.25 -17.88
C ARG A 15 -7.41 11.58 -18.61
N GLU A 16 -7.05 12.65 -17.92
CA GLU A 16 -6.82 13.97 -18.51
C GLU A 16 -5.62 13.96 -19.46
N ALA A 17 -5.79 14.50 -20.67
CA ALA A 17 -4.72 14.55 -21.68
C ALA A 17 -3.49 15.32 -21.19
N ARG A 18 -3.69 16.39 -20.40
CA ARG A 18 -2.60 17.14 -19.76
C ARG A 18 -1.77 16.25 -18.84
N VAL A 19 -2.43 15.49 -17.96
CA VAL A 19 -1.77 14.62 -16.97
C VAL A 19 -1.03 13.47 -17.66
N GLN A 20 -1.62 12.85 -18.69
CA GLN A 20 -0.95 11.82 -19.47
C GLN A 20 0.29 12.35 -20.18
N LYS A 21 0.25 13.58 -20.69
CA LYS A 21 1.40 14.24 -21.29
C LYS A 21 2.50 14.46 -20.24
N LEU A 22 2.17 15.03 -19.08
CA LEU A 22 3.12 15.23 -17.98
C LEU A 22 3.81 13.93 -17.54
N LEU A 23 3.03 12.86 -17.34
CA LEU A 23 3.59 11.54 -17.01
C LEU A 23 4.56 11.05 -18.08
N ALA A 24 4.20 11.18 -19.36
CA ALA A 24 5.04 10.73 -20.46
C ALA A 24 6.33 11.54 -20.58
N ASP A 25 6.25 12.87 -20.45
CA ASP A 25 7.39 13.77 -20.58
C ASP A 25 8.39 13.54 -19.43
N ILE A 26 7.92 13.47 -18.18
CA ILE A 26 8.76 13.18 -17.01
C ILE A 26 9.45 11.82 -17.15
N LEU A 27 8.71 10.75 -17.50
CA LEU A 27 9.29 9.41 -17.67
C LEU A 27 10.30 9.36 -18.83
N PHE A 28 10.03 10.10 -19.91
CA PHE A 28 10.93 10.19 -21.06
C PHE A 28 12.23 10.90 -20.67
N VAL A 29 12.15 12.06 -20.02
CA VAL A 29 13.32 12.81 -19.54
C VAL A 29 14.13 11.97 -18.57
N TYR A 30 13.47 11.31 -17.61
CA TYR A 30 14.13 10.41 -16.66
C TYR A 30 14.88 9.29 -17.38
N ALA A 31 14.26 8.63 -18.36
CA ALA A 31 14.88 7.55 -19.13
C ALA A 31 16.07 8.03 -19.99
N LYS A 32 16.07 9.29 -20.42
CA LYS A 32 17.19 9.90 -21.16
C LYS A 32 18.37 10.23 -20.24
N LEU A 33 18.10 10.75 -19.05
CA LEU A 33 19.13 11.06 -18.05
C LEU A 33 19.74 9.78 -17.45
N HIS A 34 18.95 8.73 -17.29
CA HIS A 34 19.38 7.43 -16.73
C HIS A 34 19.46 6.34 -17.81
N SER A 35 20.31 6.58 -18.82
CA SER A 35 20.43 5.74 -20.02
C SER A 35 20.80 4.27 -19.76
N SER A 36 21.41 3.95 -18.62
CA SER A 36 21.73 2.60 -18.17
C SER A 36 20.50 1.81 -17.72
N LEU A 37 19.54 2.46 -17.06
CA LEU A 37 18.32 1.84 -16.56
C LEU A 37 17.21 1.87 -17.62
N LYS A 38 17.06 3.03 -18.26
CA LYS A 38 15.92 3.44 -19.11
C LYS A 38 14.59 3.32 -18.36
N TYR A 39 13.50 3.56 -19.08
CA TYR A 39 12.15 3.29 -18.57
C TYR A 39 11.97 1.79 -18.28
N ARG A 40 11.38 1.47 -17.13
CA ARG A 40 10.96 0.13 -16.73
C ARG A 40 9.50 0.17 -16.30
N GLN A 41 8.76 -0.89 -16.64
CA GLN A 41 7.37 -1.05 -16.22
C GLN A 41 7.28 -0.99 -14.68
N GLY A 42 6.28 -0.25 -14.18
CA GLY A 42 6.10 0.08 -12.77
C GLY A 42 6.51 1.51 -12.41
N MET A 43 7.47 2.12 -13.12
CA MET A 43 7.90 3.50 -12.84
C MET A 43 6.79 4.53 -12.98
N HIS A 44 5.87 4.32 -13.92
CA HIS A 44 4.71 5.20 -14.11
C HIS A 44 3.77 5.19 -12.90
N GLU A 45 3.69 4.07 -12.17
CA GLU A 45 2.88 3.95 -10.97
C GLU A 45 3.57 4.57 -9.75
N LEU A 46 4.91 4.66 -9.75
CA LEU A 46 5.62 5.43 -8.74
C LEU A 46 5.50 6.94 -8.98
N LEU A 47 5.53 7.38 -10.25
CA LEU A 47 5.41 8.78 -10.60
C LEU A 47 3.99 9.33 -10.39
N ALA A 48 2.95 8.53 -10.66
CA ALA A 48 1.58 9.00 -10.67
C ALA A 48 1.08 9.59 -9.33
N PRO A 49 1.29 8.96 -8.16
CA PRO A 49 0.95 9.55 -6.87
C PRO A 49 1.70 10.86 -6.64
N ILE A 50 3.00 10.90 -6.95
CA ILE A 50 3.82 12.12 -6.80
C ILE A 50 3.23 13.26 -7.64
N LEU A 51 2.97 13.02 -8.93
CA LEU A 51 2.43 14.02 -9.82
C LEU A 51 1.06 14.53 -9.34
N MET A 52 0.19 13.63 -8.87
CA MET A 52 -1.13 14.02 -8.38
C MET A 52 -1.01 14.85 -7.08
N ALA A 53 -0.15 14.47 -6.14
CA ALA A 53 0.07 15.23 -4.91
C ALA A 53 0.57 16.65 -5.23
N VAL A 54 1.62 16.76 -6.05
CA VAL A 54 2.20 18.05 -6.46
C VAL A 54 1.19 18.92 -7.22
N ASP A 55 0.41 18.34 -8.15
CA ASP A 55 -0.58 19.12 -8.90
C ASP A 55 -1.76 19.59 -8.04
N ARG A 56 -2.17 18.80 -7.03
CA ARG A 56 -3.24 19.16 -6.09
C ARG A 56 -2.81 20.22 -5.08
N ASP A 57 -1.56 20.17 -4.63
CA ASP A 57 -1.00 21.16 -3.70
C ASP A 57 -0.60 22.45 -4.41
N SER A 58 -0.48 22.44 -5.74
CA SER A 58 -0.10 23.62 -6.51
C SER A 58 -1.12 24.75 -6.45
N VAL A 59 -0.61 25.98 -6.38
CA VAL A 59 -1.38 27.23 -6.33
C VAL A 59 -1.21 28.04 -7.62
N GLN A 60 -2.26 28.76 -8.02
CA GLN A 60 -2.18 29.76 -9.08
C GLN A 60 -1.78 31.10 -8.46
N CYS A 61 -0.62 31.62 -8.85
CA CYS A 61 -0.11 32.87 -8.31
C CYS A 61 -0.76 34.07 -9.01
N GLU A 62 -1.90 34.52 -8.49
CA GLU A 62 -2.53 35.78 -8.88
C GLU A 62 -2.06 36.91 -7.94
N GLY A 63 -0.90 37.50 -8.24
CA GLY A 63 -0.55 38.88 -7.87
C GLY A 63 -0.73 39.37 -6.42
N GLY A 64 -0.66 38.52 -5.39
CA GLY A 64 -0.81 38.89 -3.97
C GLY A 64 0.34 38.40 -3.07
N ASP A 65 0.39 38.93 -1.84
CA ASP A 65 1.43 38.83 -0.80
C ASP A 65 1.89 37.41 -0.37
N VAL A 66 1.48 36.35 -1.06
CA VAL A 66 1.85 34.96 -0.81
C VAL A 66 3.19 34.61 -1.47
N PHE A 67 4.20 35.46 -1.29
CA PHE A 67 5.48 35.40 -2.03
C PHE A 67 6.19 34.04 -1.87
N PHE A 68 6.12 33.42 -0.69
CA PHE A 68 6.84 32.17 -0.41
C PHE A 68 6.08 30.92 -0.88
N VAL A 69 4.80 30.77 -0.51
CA VAL A 69 4.00 29.60 -0.95
C VAL A 69 3.79 29.62 -2.46
N GLY A 70 3.59 30.81 -3.04
CA GLY A 70 3.48 30.97 -4.48
C GLY A 70 4.77 30.72 -5.26
N GLN A 71 5.94 30.68 -4.60
CA GLN A 71 7.20 30.26 -5.24
C GLN A 71 7.44 28.76 -5.12
N ILE A 72 7.04 28.14 -4.00
CA ILE A 72 7.26 26.72 -3.74
C ILE A 72 6.21 25.84 -4.43
N LEU A 73 4.96 26.29 -4.51
CA LEU A 73 3.83 25.52 -5.02
C LEU A 73 3.31 26.09 -6.35
N ASP A 74 4.14 26.76 -7.14
CA ASP A 74 3.70 27.38 -8.40
C ASP A 74 3.24 26.31 -9.41
N ARG A 75 1.97 26.41 -9.84
CA ARG A 75 1.38 25.47 -10.81
C ARG A 75 2.15 25.36 -12.14
N ARG A 76 2.95 26.35 -12.51
CA ARG A 76 3.81 26.31 -13.72
C ARG A 76 4.97 25.32 -13.59
N PHE A 77 5.38 24.99 -12.38
CA PHE A 77 6.54 24.14 -12.09
C PHE A 77 6.17 22.72 -11.66
N VAL A 78 4.88 22.35 -11.62
CA VAL A 78 4.39 21.00 -11.26
C VAL A 78 5.16 19.87 -11.97
N GLU A 79 5.45 20.01 -13.26
CA GLU A 79 6.22 19.00 -14.01
C GLU A 79 7.64 18.83 -13.47
N HIS A 80 8.29 19.95 -13.15
CA HIS A 80 9.67 20.02 -12.67
C HIS A 80 9.77 19.47 -11.24
N ASP A 81 8.84 19.86 -10.37
CA ASP A 81 8.79 19.42 -8.98
C ASP A 81 8.46 17.92 -8.90
N ALA A 82 7.49 17.46 -9.70
CA ALA A 82 7.19 16.03 -9.81
C ALA A 82 8.38 15.23 -10.36
N PHE A 83 9.11 15.75 -11.36
CA PHE A 83 10.34 15.12 -11.84
C PHE A 83 11.40 15.04 -10.73
N ALA A 84 11.65 16.12 -9.99
CA ALA A 84 12.66 16.15 -8.94
C ALA A 84 12.36 15.17 -7.80
N MET A 85 11.09 15.14 -7.35
CA MET A 85 10.63 14.19 -6.32
C MET A 85 10.70 12.75 -6.81
N PHE A 86 10.26 12.48 -8.04
CA PHE A 86 10.34 11.16 -8.66
C PHE A 86 11.79 10.69 -8.83
N ASP A 87 12.68 11.55 -9.30
CA ASP A 87 14.11 11.27 -9.45
C ASP A 87 14.75 10.93 -8.09
N ARG A 88 14.39 11.66 -7.03
CA ARG A 88 14.84 11.36 -5.66
C ARG A 88 14.32 10.00 -5.18
N LEU A 89 13.02 9.71 -5.35
CA LEU A 89 12.45 8.41 -4.98
C LEU A 89 13.11 7.27 -5.75
N MET A 90 13.32 7.48 -7.06
CA MET A 90 13.94 6.49 -7.91
C MET A 90 15.39 6.20 -7.53
N ARG A 91 16.16 7.15 -7.00
CA ARG A 91 17.51 6.83 -6.47
C ARG A 91 17.47 5.78 -5.37
N ILE A 92 16.44 5.82 -4.52
CA ILE A 92 16.25 4.85 -3.43
C ILE A 92 15.75 3.51 -3.98
N CYS A 93 14.79 3.53 -4.91
CA CYS A 93 14.19 2.33 -5.49
C CYS A 93 15.05 1.70 -6.61
N LEU A 94 16.09 2.39 -7.08
CA LEU A 94 16.90 2.02 -8.25
C LEU A 94 17.36 0.56 -8.24
N PRO A 95 17.89 0.00 -7.12
CA PRO A 95 18.35 -1.38 -7.09
C PRO A 95 17.26 -2.38 -7.48
N TRP A 96 15.99 -2.08 -7.18
CA TRP A 96 14.86 -2.97 -7.46
C TRP A 96 14.46 -3.02 -8.93
N TYR A 97 14.90 -2.05 -9.73
CA TYR A 97 14.63 -1.93 -11.17
C TYR A 97 15.80 -2.36 -12.04
N GLN A 98 16.98 -2.63 -11.45
CA GLN A 98 18.15 -3.10 -12.17
C GLN A 98 17.99 -4.57 -12.59
N ALA A 99 18.40 -4.88 -13.82
CA ALA A 99 18.53 -6.25 -14.30
C ALA A 99 19.78 -6.92 -13.66
N PRO A 100 19.84 -8.26 -13.55
CA PRO A 100 20.96 -9.00 -12.96
C PRO A 100 22.32 -8.85 -13.64
N SER A 101 22.45 -7.96 -14.64
CA SER A 101 23.63 -7.82 -15.49
C SER A 101 24.65 -6.75 -15.03
N PHE A 102 24.53 -6.19 -13.82
CA PHE A 102 25.39 -5.08 -13.38
C PHE A 102 26.21 -5.32 -12.10
N THR A 103 26.12 -6.50 -11.47
CA THR A 103 26.98 -6.83 -10.33
C THR A 103 28.35 -7.35 -10.80
N SER A 104 29.39 -6.65 -10.36
CA SER A 104 30.81 -6.87 -10.63
C SER A 104 31.27 -8.35 -10.55
N PRO A 105 32.26 -8.81 -11.34
CA PRO A 105 32.67 -10.23 -11.47
C PRO A 105 33.33 -10.88 -10.24
N ARG A 106 33.31 -10.24 -9.05
CA ARG A 106 34.26 -10.55 -7.96
C ARG A 106 33.76 -11.49 -6.86
N LEU A 107 32.54 -11.99 -6.92
CA LEU A 107 32.06 -12.99 -5.97
C LEU A 107 31.50 -14.18 -6.74
N ARG A 108 32.37 -15.12 -7.13
CA ARG A 108 31.93 -16.47 -7.51
C ARG A 108 31.87 -17.34 -6.25
N PRO A 109 30.71 -17.88 -5.87
CA PRO A 109 30.67 -18.94 -4.87
C PRO A 109 31.31 -20.20 -5.48
N VAL A 110 32.18 -20.86 -4.71
CA VAL A 110 32.77 -22.15 -5.09
C VAL A 110 31.69 -23.21 -4.90
N TYR A 111 30.93 -23.52 -5.95
CA TYR A 111 30.08 -24.72 -5.98
C TYR A 111 30.88 -25.92 -6.49
N LYS A 112 30.71 -27.07 -5.84
CA LYS A 112 31.29 -28.34 -6.28
C LYS A 112 30.78 -28.67 -7.68
N ALA A 113 31.71 -28.90 -8.61
CA ALA A 113 31.44 -29.29 -9.98
C ALA A 113 30.64 -30.61 -10.02
N GLY A 114 29.36 -30.53 -10.41
CA GLY A 114 28.48 -31.70 -10.51
C GLY A 114 27.16 -31.49 -11.25
N GLY A 115 26.88 -30.30 -11.79
CA GLY A 115 25.67 -30.01 -12.56
C GLY A 115 25.93 -29.00 -13.68
N ASN A 116 25.02 -28.91 -14.65
CA ASN A 116 25.11 -28.04 -15.83
C ASN A 116 25.45 -26.59 -15.43
N GLU A 117 26.73 -26.20 -15.57
CA GLU A 117 27.27 -24.92 -15.08
C GLU A 117 26.52 -23.70 -15.64
N ARG A 118 25.99 -23.79 -16.87
CA ARG A 118 25.18 -22.72 -17.48
C ARG A 118 23.84 -22.49 -16.78
N GLN A 119 23.23 -23.55 -16.26
CA GLN A 119 21.96 -23.48 -15.53
C GLN A 119 22.22 -22.98 -14.10
N ALA A 120 23.26 -23.48 -13.43
CA ALA A 120 23.66 -23.02 -12.10
C ALA A 120 24.09 -21.53 -12.08
N VAL A 121 24.77 -21.04 -13.12
CA VAL A 121 25.14 -19.63 -13.26
C VAL A 121 23.91 -18.75 -13.56
N ALA A 122 22.96 -19.24 -14.36
CA ALA A 122 21.72 -18.52 -14.65
C ALA A 122 20.79 -18.46 -13.42
N ASP A 123 20.71 -19.53 -12.65
CA ASP A 123 19.89 -19.62 -11.44
C ASP A 123 20.52 -18.82 -10.28
N ALA A 124 21.86 -18.82 -10.15
CA ALA A 124 22.57 -17.91 -9.25
C ALA A 124 22.38 -16.44 -9.67
N ALA A 125 22.46 -16.11 -10.97
CA ALA A 125 22.25 -14.75 -11.45
C ALA A 125 20.80 -14.26 -11.25
N LYS A 126 19.80 -15.15 -11.32
CA LYS A 126 18.41 -14.84 -10.94
C LYS A 126 18.31 -14.54 -9.45
N LEU A 127 18.93 -15.36 -8.59
CA LEU A 127 18.96 -15.19 -7.14
C LEU A 127 19.69 -13.89 -6.71
N HIS A 128 20.60 -13.37 -7.55
CA HIS A 128 21.42 -12.18 -7.27
C HIS A 128 20.81 -10.83 -7.71
N THR A 129 19.54 -10.77 -8.14
CA THR A 129 18.92 -9.45 -8.36
C THR A 129 18.61 -8.77 -7.02
N PRO A 130 18.87 -7.44 -6.87
CA PRO A 130 18.63 -6.77 -5.58
C PRO A 130 17.18 -6.85 -5.11
N ILE A 131 16.21 -6.94 -6.04
CA ILE A 131 14.80 -7.12 -5.71
C ILE A 131 14.49 -8.50 -5.12
N ILE A 132 15.11 -9.57 -5.65
CA ILE A 132 14.93 -10.92 -5.10
C ILE A 132 15.61 -11.00 -3.73
N ALA A 133 16.79 -10.41 -3.56
CA ALA A 133 17.44 -10.27 -2.26
C ALA A 133 16.55 -9.55 -1.23
N GLN A 134 15.83 -8.50 -1.66
CA GLN A 134 14.85 -7.80 -0.82
C GLN A 134 13.69 -8.71 -0.39
N CYS A 135 13.20 -9.56 -1.30
CA CYS A 135 12.15 -10.54 -1.00
C CYS A 135 12.62 -11.61 0.00
N HIS A 136 13.88 -12.07 -0.11
CA HIS A 136 14.44 -12.98 0.89
C HIS A 136 14.69 -12.29 2.24
N LEU A 137 15.11 -11.02 2.25
CA LEU A 137 15.26 -10.25 3.48
C LEU A 137 13.93 -10.10 4.23
N LEU A 138 12.82 -9.92 3.51
CA LEU A 138 11.48 -9.95 4.09
C LEU A 138 11.22 -11.28 4.81
N MET A 139 11.51 -12.41 4.13
CA MET A 139 11.29 -13.74 4.72
C MET A 139 12.23 -14.04 5.88
N GLU A 140 13.49 -13.57 5.84
CA GLU A 140 14.43 -13.70 6.96
C GLU A 140 13.95 -12.94 8.20
N LYS A 141 13.50 -11.69 8.00
CA LYS A 141 12.89 -10.89 9.07
C LYS A 141 11.58 -11.52 9.58
N LEU A 142 10.77 -12.10 8.69
CA LEU A 142 9.58 -12.84 9.10
C LEU A 142 9.99 -14.06 9.93
N ALA A 143 10.98 -14.84 9.52
CA ALA A 143 11.41 -16.04 10.24
C ALA A 143 11.93 -15.73 11.66
N SER A 144 12.48 -14.53 11.90
CA SER A 144 12.95 -14.14 13.23
C SER A 144 11.82 -13.73 14.19
N VAL A 145 10.69 -13.24 13.67
CA VAL A 145 9.55 -12.77 14.49
C VAL A 145 8.33 -13.70 14.42
N GLU A 146 8.13 -14.43 13.34
CA GLU A 146 7.08 -15.44 13.18
C GLU A 146 7.61 -16.66 12.39
N PRO A 147 8.35 -17.56 13.07
CA PRO A 147 8.93 -18.75 12.44
C PRO A 147 7.88 -19.76 11.97
N GLN A 148 6.69 -19.83 12.59
CA GLN A 148 5.64 -20.77 12.19
C GLN A 148 5.09 -20.39 10.81
N LEU A 149 4.73 -19.12 10.62
CA LEU A 149 4.24 -18.63 9.33
C LEU A 149 5.32 -18.70 8.25
N ALA A 150 6.55 -18.30 8.57
CA ALA A 150 7.67 -18.39 7.64
C ALA A 150 7.93 -19.84 7.20
N GLY A 151 7.94 -20.77 8.16
CA GLY A 151 8.14 -22.20 7.89
C GLY A 151 7.02 -22.82 7.06
N HIS A 152 5.77 -22.38 7.26
CA HIS A 152 4.63 -22.84 6.45
C HIS A 152 4.70 -22.35 5.00
N LEU A 153 5.00 -21.07 4.78
CA LEU A 153 5.17 -20.55 3.42
C LEU A 153 6.35 -21.24 2.70
N GLN A 154 7.42 -21.55 3.43
CA GLN A 154 8.55 -22.29 2.90
C GLN A 154 8.22 -23.76 2.61
N SER A 155 7.44 -24.45 3.45
CA SER A 155 7.06 -25.84 3.23
C SER A 155 6.11 -26.03 2.04
N LEU A 156 5.38 -24.97 1.67
CA LEU A 156 4.58 -24.90 0.46
C LEU A 156 5.39 -24.52 -0.79
N ASP A 157 6.71 -24.32 -0.70
CA ASP A 157 7.57 -23.85 -1.80
C ASP A 157 7.08 -22.53 -2.42
N ILE A 158 6.43 -21.66 -1.63
CA ILE A 158 6.01 -20.33 -2.08
C ILE A 158 7.23 -19.41 -2.07
N GLU A 159 7.77 -19.16 -3.26
CA GLU A 159 8.90 -18.25 -3.38
C GLU A 159 8.47 -16.79 -3.14
N PRO A 160 9.19 -16.02 -2.30
CA PRO A 160 8.76 -14.68 -1.89
C PRO A 160 8.73 -13.68 -3.05
N GLN A 161 9.50 -13.92 -4.13
CA GLN A 161 9.46 -13.10 -5.33
C GLN A 161 8.10 -13.11 -6.06
N LEU A 162 7.27 -14.13 -5.86
CA LEU A 162 5.97 -14.24 -6.52
C LEU A 162 5.03 -13.09 -6.13
N PHE A 163 5.12 -12.60 -4.90
CA PHE A 163 4.33 -11.47 -4.40
C PHE A 163 5.20 -10.24 -4.10
N GLY A 164 6.41 -10.43 -3.55
CA GLY A 164 7.25 -9.34 -3.04
C GLY A 164 7.79 -8.39 -4.12
N ILE A 165 8.03 -8.88 -5.35
CA ILE A 165 8.51 -8.01 -6.44
C ILE A 165 7.53 -6.86 -6.68
N ARG A 166 6.23 -7.17 -6.71
CA ARG A 166 5.16 -6.18 -6.94
C ARG A 166 5.08 -5.21 -5.78
N TRP A 167 5.06 -5.72 -4.55
CA TRP A 167 4.99 -4.93 -3.32
C TRP A 167 6.09 -3.88 -3.26
N PHE A 168 7.35 -4.28 -3.46
CA PHE A 168 8.48 -3.37 -3.32
C PHE A 168 8.66 -2.43 -4.52
N ARG A 169 8.52 -2.93 -5.75
CA ARG A 169 8.66 -2.06 -6.94
C ARG A 169 7.62 -0.97 -6.97
N LEU A 170 6.41 -1.25 -6.51
CA LEU A 170 5.27 -0.33 -6.58
C LEU A 170 4.97 0.33 -5.23
N LEU A 171 5.80 0.12 -4.20
CA LEU A 171 5.61 0.62 -2.83
C LEU A 171 4.17 0.40 -2.33
N PHE A 172 3.69 -0.83 -2.52
CA PHE A 172 2.34 -1.29 -2.14
C PHE A 172 1.18 -0.53 -2.79
N SER A 173 1.41 0.33 -3.78
CA SER A 173 0.33 1.12 -4.42
C SER A 173 -0.78 0.28 -5.06
N ARG A 174 -0.49 -0.99 -5.39
CA ARG A 174 -1.46 -1.97 -5.91
C ARG A 174 -2.17 -2.81 -4.85
N GLU A 175 -1.81 -2.67 -3.57
CA GLU A 175 -2.47 -3.38 -2.47
C GLU A 175 -3.70 -2.64 -1.93
N PHE A 176 -3.96 -1.42 -2.43
CA PHE A 176 -5.07 -0.59 -1.99
C PHE A 176 -6.00 -0.28 -3.15
N SER A 177 -7.31 -0.32 -2.89
CA SER A 177 -8.33 0.03 -3.90
C SER A 177 -8.48 1.55 -4.09
N LYS A 178 -8.00 2.35 -3.13
CA LYS A 178 -8.13 3.81 -3.14
C LYS A 178 -6.75 4.45 -3.11
N LEU A 179 -6.53 5.43 -3.98
CA LEU A 179 -5.26 6.15 -4.01
C LEU A 179 -5.02 6.98 -2.73
N SER A 180 -6.09 7.38 -2.02
CA SER A 180 -5.99 8.01 -0.69
C SER A 180 -5.27 7.16 0.34
N ASP A 181 -5.37 5.84 0.25
CA ASP A 181 -4.71 4.92 1.17
C ASP A 181 -3.22 4.77 0.81
N VAL A 182 -2.89 4.82 -0.49
CA VAL A 182 -1.51 4.90 -0.98
C VAL A 182 -0.82 6.16 -0.45
N PHE A 183 -1.48 7.32 -0.53
CA PHE A 183 -0.94 8.58 0.00
C PHE A 183 -0.64 8.48 1.50
N GLN A 184 -1.60 8.00 2.30
CA GLN A 184 -1.39 7.83 3.74
C GLN A 184 -0.22 6.90 4.07
N LEU A 185 -0.04 5.81 3.31
CA LEU A 185 1.10 4.93 3.50
C LEU A 185 2.40 5.62 3.10
N TRP A 186 2.41 6.33 1.97
CA TRP A 186 3.59 6.99 1.44
C TRP A 186 4.05 8.15 2.31
N ASP A 187 3.14 8.95 2.88
CA ASP A 187 3.47 9.97 3.87
C ASP A 187 4.30 9.38 5.00
N ILE A 188 3.90 8.19 5.47
CA ILE A 188 4.58 7.47 6.55
C ILE A 188 5.90 6.86 6.09
N LEU A 189 5.92 6.16 4.94
CA LEU A 189 7.13 5.56 4.40
C LEU A 189 8.22 6.60 4.12
N LEU A 190 7.83 7.77 3.61
CA LEU A 190 8.74 8.86 3.29
C LEU A 190 9.14 9.65 4.54
N ALA A 191 8.24 9.85 5.51
CA ALA A 191 8.58 10.48 6.79
C ALA A 191 9.53 9.62 7.64
N ASP A 192 9.38 8.29 7.60
CA ASP A 192 10.30 7.36 8.28
C ASP A 192 11.67 7.26 7.61
N SER A 193 11.76 7.62 6.33
CA SER A 193 13.00 7.53 5.59
C SER A 193 13.97 8.63 6.04
N GLY A 194 14.94 8.23 6.87
CA GLY A 194 16.14 9.02 7.15
C GLY A 194 16.95 9.19 5.87
N MET A 195 16.52 10.13 5.02
CA MET A 195 17.01 10.58 3.71
C MET A 195 17.38 9.54 2.63
N ASP A 196 17.80 8.31 2.94
CA ASP A 196 18.43 7.40 1.95
C ASP A 196 17.94 5.95 1.97
N ASN A 197 17.03 5.54 2.87
CA ASN A 197 16.50 4.17 2.85
C ASN A 197 15.05 4.01 3.34
N LEU A 198 14.27 3.22 2.59
CA LEU A 198 12.89 2.85 2.89
C LEU A 198 12.82 1.72 3.94
N ARG A 199 13.35 1.95 5.14
CA ARG A 199 13.53 0.92 6.19
C ARG A 199 12.23 0.28 6.69
N LEU A 200 11.10 0.97 6.51
CA LEU A 200 9.80 0.52 6.98
C LEU A 200 9.12 -0.45 6.01
N VAL A 201 9.57 -0.50 4.75
CA VAL A 201 8.89 -1.23 3.67
C VAL A 201 8.80 -2.73 3.93
N GLU A 202 9.85 -3.37 4.47
CA GLU A 202 9.77 -4.79 4.81
C GLU A 202 8.88 -5.05 6.01
N TRP A 203 8.86 -4.13 6.98
CA TRP A 203 8.01 -4.24 8.15
C TRP A 203 6.53 -4.05 7.81
N VAL A 204 6.21 -3.18 6.85
CA VAL A 204 4.87 -3.10 6.26
C VAL A 204 4.49 -4.43 5.62
N GLY A 205 5.40 -5.05 4.85
CA GLY A 205 5.20 -6.39 4.29
C GLY A 205 4.94 -7.45 5.37
N ILE A 206 5.70 -7.43 6.47
CA ILE A 206 5.50 -8.34 7.61
C ILE A 206 4.14 -8.11 8.26
N VAL A 207 3.72 -6.87 8.47
CA VAL A 207 2.39 -6.58 9.04
C VAL A 207 1.28 -7.09 8.13
N PHE A 208 1.41 -6.98 6.80
CA PHE A 208 0.44 -7.60 5.88
C PHE A 208 0.38 -9.12 6.02
N LEU A 209 1.52 -9.79 6.16
CA LEU A 209 1.57 -11.23 6.39
C LEU A 209 0.95 -11.62 7.74
N LEU A 210 1.22 -10.85 8.79
CA LEU A 210 0.64 -11.06 10.12
C LEU A 210 -0.86 -10.77 10.16
N ALA A 211 -1.32 -9.76 9.42
CA ALA A 211 -2.74 -9.45 9.29
C ALA A 211 -3.53 -10.60 8.68
N ASN A 212 -2.91 -11.34 7.75
CA ASN A 212 -3.52 -12.49 7.07
C ASN A 212 -3.03 -13.83 7.64
N ARG A 213 -2.40 -13.83 8.82
CA ARG A 213 -1.74 -15.01 9.40
C ARG A 213 -2.65 -16.22 9.50
N ARG A 214 -3.88 -16.02 9.98
CA ARG A 214 -4.86 -17.10 10.16
C ARG A 214 -5.21 -17.79 8.84
N GLN A 215 -5.50 -17.01 7.80
CA GLN A 215 -5.79 -17.52 6.47
C GLN A 215 -4.57 -18.23 5.87
N LEU A 216 -3.38 -17.62 6.00
CA LEU A 216 -2.15 -18.17 5.43
C LEU A 216 -1.73 -19.49 6.09
N LEU A 217 -1.91 -19.65 7.40
CA LEU A 217 -1.59 -20.90 8.10
C LEU A 217 -2.56 -22.04 7.80
N GLN A 218 -3.80 -21.72 7.41
CA GLN A 218 -4.84 -22.71 7.11
C GLN A 218 -4.88 -23.09 5.62
N GLY A 219 -4.47 -22.17 4.74
CA GLY A 219 -4.50 -22.35 3.30
C GLY A 219 -3.41 -23.28 2.77
N ASP A 220 -3.70 -23.89 1.62
CA ASP A 220 -2.74 -24.63 0.82
C ASP A 220 -1.92 -23.70 -0.09
N TYR A 221 -1.13 -24.27 -1.01
CA TYR A 221 -0.33 -23.48 -1.96
C TYR A 221 -1.19 -22.49 -2.78
N ALA A 222 -2.33 -22.93 -3.31
CA ALA A 222 -3.15 -22.13 -4.21
C ALA A 222 -3.88 -21.03 -3.43
N ASP A 223 -4.44 -21.35 -2.26
CA ASP A 223 -5.10 -20.40 -1.38
C ASP A 223 -4.14 -19.31 -0.91
N ASN A 224 -2.94 -19.69 -0.49
CA ASN A 224 -1.92 -18.76 0.00
C ASN A 224 -1.38 -17.88 -1.11
N LEU A 225 -1.08 -18.45 -2.28
CA LEU A 225 -0.62 -17.66 -3.42
C LEU A 225 -1.70 -16.67 -3.86
N SER A 226 -2.97 -17.10 -3.92
CA SER A 226 -4.09 -16.21 -4.22
C SER A 226 -4.20 -15.07 -3.21
N THR A 227 -4.11 -15.37 -1.92
CA THR A 227 -4.16 -14.38 -0.83
C THR A 227 -3.00 -13.37 -0.91
N LEU A 228 -1.78 -13.83 -1.21
CA LEU A 228 -0.60 -12.98 -1.30
C LEU A 228 -0.60 -12.09 -2.56
N LEU A 229 -1.21 -12.55 -3.65
CA LEU A 229 -1.38 -11.77 -4.88
C LEU A 229 -2.55 -10.79 -4.78
N HIS A 230 -3.54 -11.08 -3.93
CA HIS A 230 -4.76 -10.30 -3.73
C HIS A 230 -5.08 -10.18 -2.23
N LEU A 231 -4.32 -9.32 -1.54
CA LEU A 231 -4.48 -9.12 -0.11
C LEU A 231 -5.90 -8.62 0.23
N PRO A 232 -6.56 -9.21 1.24
CA PRO A 232 -7.79 -8.68 1.80
C PRO A 232 -7.63 -7.23 2.29
N PRO A 233 -8.71 -6.42 2.26
CA PRO A 233 -8.67 -5.07 2.80
C PRO A 233 -8.42 -5.11 4.31
N LEU A 234 -7.59 -4.18 4.80
CA LEU A 234 -7.30 -4.08 6.22
C LEU A 234 -8.58 -3.80 7.02
N PRO A 235 -8.80 -4.48 8.16
CA PRO A 235 -10.00 -4.31 8.95
C PRO A 235 -10.12 -2.90 9.55
N ARG A 236 -11.38 -2.49 9.77
CA ARG A 236 -11.75 -1.23 10.42
C ARG A 236 -12.44 -1.56 11.74
N PRO A 237 -11.68 -1.79 12.82
CA PRO A 237 -12.28 -2.15 14.11
C PRO A 237 -13.20 -1.05 14.62
N ALA A 238 -14.28 -1.46 15.29
CA ALA A 238 -15.17 -0.54 15.98
C ALA A 238 -14.48 0.07 17.21
N PRO A 239 -14.95 1.22 17.72
CA PRO A 239 -14.39 1.84 18.92
C PRO A 239 -14.31 0.87 20.12
N GLU A 240 -15.32 0.02 20.29
CA GLU A 240 -15.40 -0.97 21.37
C GLU A 240 -14.32 -2.06 21.23
N THR A 241 -14.06 -2.51 19.99
CA THR A 241 -12.97 -3.44 19.68
C THR A 241 -11.61 -2.82 19.98
N LEU A 242 -11.45 -1.53 19.70
CA LEU A 242 -10.20 -0.79 19.96
C LEU A 242 -9.90 -0.72 21.46
N GLU A 243 -10.92 -0.54 22.30
CA GLU A 243 -10.76 -0.58 23.76
C GLU A 243 -10.32 -1.97 24.27
N ARG A 244 -10.79 -3.03 23.61
CA ARG A 244 -10.47 -4.42 23.91
C ARG A 244 -9.20 -4.93 23.23
N THR A 245 -8.62 -4.13 22.33
CA THR A 245 -7.47 -4.52 21.53
C THR A 245 -6.31 -4.89 22.45
N PRO A 246 -5.69 -6.07 22.29
CA PRO A 246 -4.64 -6.51 23.17
C PRO A 246 -3.47 -5.53 23.11
N VAL A 247 -2.95 -5.20 24.29
CA VAL A 247 -1.75 -4.39 24.50
C VAL A 247 -0.84 -5.16 25.46
N LEU A 248 0.49 -5.05 25.32
CA LEU A 248 1.44 -5.67 26.24
C LEU A 248 1.18 -5.21 27.69
N ARG A 249 0.48 -6.03 28.49
CA ARG A 249 0.04 -5.74 29.87
C ARG A 249 1.17 -5.59 30.90
N ASN A 250 2.43 -5.83 30.54
CA ASN A 250 3.60 -5.70 31.42
C ASN A 250 4.59 -4.60 31.00
N SER A 251 4.15 -3.64 30.20
CA SER A 251 4.83 -2.36 30.07
C SER A 251 4.05 -1.33 30.91
N PRO A 252 4.68 -0.36 31.60
CA PRO A 252 4.02 0.61 32.50
C PRO A 252 3.14 1.63 31.74
N LEU A 253 2.21 1.13 30.92
CA LEU A 253 1.56 1.79 29.77
C LEU A 253 0.04 1.71 29.82
N SER A 254 -0.55 1.74 31.01
CA SER A 254 -1.98 2.04 31.11
C SER A 254 -2.19 3.52 30.75
N PRO A 255 -3.12 3.87 29.85
CA PRO A 255 -3.47 5.26 29.57
C PRO A 255 -4.36 5.78 30.70
N GLN A 256 -3.80 5.95 31.89
CA GLN A 256 -4.45 6.74 32.94
C GLN A 256 -3.82 8.13 32.96
N GLY A 257 -4.48 9.05 32.27
CA GLY A 257 -4.26 10.49 32.41
C GLY A 257 -3.18 11.06 31.51
N GLY A 258 -3.59 11.57 30.34
CA GLY A 258 -2.76 12.46 29.54
C GLY A 258 -3.25 12.56 28.10
N SER A 259 -3.77 13.73 27.74
CA SER A 259 -3.88 14.13 26.33
C SER A 259 -2.48 14.14 25.73
N PHE A 260 -2.18 13.19 24.84
CA PHE A 260 -0.91 13.19 24.11
C PHE A 260 -1.10 13.85 22.75
N PRO A 261 -0.51 15.04 22.52
CA PRO A 261 -0.44 15.60 21.19
C PRO A 261 0.54 14.75 20.36
N ILE A 262 0.05 14.14 19.27
CA ILE A 262 0.90 13.51 18.26
C ILE A 262 1.59 14.65 17.49
N VAL A 263 2.75 15.10 17.99
CA VAL A 263 3.61 16.08 17.31
C VAL A 263 5.05 15.56 17.36
N SER A 264 5.30 14.46 16.66
CA SER A 264 6.66 14.10 16.22
C SER A 264 6.54 13.60 14.79
N SER A 265 7.07 14.37 13.85
CA SER A 265 7.07 14.04 12.42
C SER A 265 7.93 12.83 12.08
N ASP A 266 8.79 12.40 13.00
CA ASP A 266 9.68 11.27 12.81
C ASP A 266 9.10 10.00 13.43
N ILE A 267 8.59 9.12 12.56
CA ILE A 267 8.01 7.81 12.90
C ILE A 267 9.07 6.88 13.49
N SER A 268 10.36 7.10 13.18
CA SER A 268 11.46 6.33 13.73
C SER A 268 11.75 6.63 15.21
N MET A 269 11.28 7.79 15.70
CA MET A 269 11.39 8.20 17.10
C MET A 269 10.14 7.85 17.92
N LEU A 270 9.13 7.22 17.31
CA LEU A 270 7.94 6.76 18.03
C LEU A 270 8.34 5.67 19.01
N THR A 271 8.36 6.02 20.30
CA THR A 271 8.48 5.01 21.35
C THR A 271 7.29 4.04 21.23
N PRO A 272 7.46 2.77 21.61
CA PRO A 272 6.36 1.80 21.62
C PRO A 272 5.10 2.31 22.34
N ARG A 273 5.26 3.15 23.38
CA ARG A 273 4.15 3.77 24.11
C ARG A 273 3.29 4.65 23.20
N ILE A 274 3.94 5.53 22.44
CA ILE A 274 3.28 6.51 21.58
C ILE A 274 2.64 5.78 20.40
N ALA A 275 3.35 4.81 19.82
CA ALA A 275 2.81 3.98 18.76
C ALA A 275 1.52 3.26 19.21
N PHE A 276 1.51 2.62 20.38
CA PHE A 276 0.31 1.95 20.90
C PHE A 276 -0.83 2.90 21.25
N ALA A 277 -0.54 4.05 21.88
CA ALA A 277 -1.58 5.04 22.16
C ALA A 277 -2.20 5.60 20.85
N ALA A 278 -1.38 5.78 19.81
CA ALA A 278 -1.86 6.21 18.50
C ALA A 278 -2.64 5.09 17.77
N LEU A 279 -2.30 3.81 17.97
CA LEU A 279 -3.01 2.69 17.35
C LEU A 279 -4.50 2.63 17.73
N THR A 280 -4.81 2.92 18.99
CA THR A 280 -6.18 2.88 19.52
C THR A 280 -6.89 4.24 19.48
N ALA A 281 -6.25 5.29 18.95
CA ALA A 281 -6.85 6.61 18.91
C ALA A 281 -8.07 6.66 17.96
N PRO A 282 -9.17 7.32 18.39
CA PRO A 282 -10.37 7.50 17.57
C PRO A 282 -10.07 8.50 16.45
N GLY A 283 -9.68 7.99 15.29
CA GLY A 283 -9.26 8.80 14.13
C GLY A 283 -8.11 8.18 13.35
N THR A 284 -7.41 7.21 13.92
CA THR A 284 -6.33 6.50 13.24
C THR A 284 -6.90 5.62 12.13
N SER A 285 -6.46 5.84 10.89
CA SER A 285 -6.91 5.04 9.76
C SER A 285 -6.28 3.63 9.79
N PRO A 286 -6.85 2.63 9.09
CA PRO A 286 -6.24 1.30 8.97
C PRO A 286 -4.79 1.34 8.48
N ILE A 287 -4.49 2.26 7.55
CA ILE A 287 -3.16 2.46 6.98
C ILE A 287 -2.19 3.00 8.02
N GLN A 288 -2.62 4.01 8.77
CA GLN A 288 -1.83 4.54 9.88
C GLN A 288 -1.58 3.48 10.94
N ARG A 289 -2.57 2.64 11.26
CA ARG A 289 -2.38 1.53 12.21
C ARG A 289 -1.36 0.52 11.70
N LEU A 290 -1.50 0.08 10.46
CA LEU A 290 -0.55 -0.84 9.83
C LEU A 290 0.88 -0.29 9.90
N ALA A 291 1.07 0.99 9.61
CA ALA A 291 2.39 1.58 9.62
C ALA A 291 2.96 1.80 11.04
N LEU A 292 2.11 2.14 12.02
CA LEU A 292 2.49 2.20 13.43
C LEU A 292 2.90 0.82 13.97
N GLN A 293 2.20 -0.25 13.57
CA GLN A 293 2.58 -1.63 13.89
C GLN A 293 3.90 -2.01 13.22
N ALA A 294 4.13 -1.59 11.97
CA ALA A 294 5.40 -1.82 11.28
C ALA A 294 6.56 -1.12 12.00
N ALA A 295 6.37 0.13 12.43
CA ALA A 295 7.36 0.88 13.20
C ALA A 295 7.62 0.22 14.56
N TYR A 296 6.57 -0.26 15.22
CA TYR A 296 6.66 -1.02 16.46
C TYR A 296 7.50 -2.29 16.30
N LEU A 297 7.19 -3.14 15.31
CA LEU A 297 7.93 -4.38 15.05
C LEU A 297 9.39 -4.12 14.69
N ARG A 298 9.66 -3.06 13.92
CA ARG A 298 11.06 -2.65 13.66
C ARG A 298 11.81 -2.30 14.92
N SER A 299 11.17 -1.60 15.86
CA SER A 299 11.78 -1.23 17.14
C SER A 299 11.96 -2.42 18.09
N ARG A 300 11.13 -3.46 17.93
CA ARG A 300 11.09 -4.66 18.77
C ARG A 300 10.79 -5.91 17.91
N PRO A 301 11.80 -6.42 17.18
CA PRO A 301 11.63 -7.57 16.30
C PRO A 301 11.66 -8.86 17.13
N THR A 302 10.60 -9.13 17.90
CA THR A 302 10.48 -10.34 18.72
C THR A 302 9.20 -11.13 18.41
N PRO A 303 9.17 -12.45 18.68
CA PRO A 303 7.97 -13.25 18.50
C PRO A 303 6.77 -12.79 19.31
N GLU A 304 6.99 -12.28 20.52
CA GLU A 304 5.89 -11.74 21.35
C GLU A 304 5.28 -10.49 20.71
N ALA A 305 6.09 -9.65 20.06
CA ALA A 305 5.62 -8.46 19.38
C ALA A 305 4.82 -8.81 18.12
N ALA A 306 5.28 -9.79 17.33
CA ALA A 306 4.57 -10.27 16.15
C ALA A 306 3.25 -10.97 16.52
N GLN A 307 3.27 -11.82 17.56
CA GLN A 307 2.06 -12.48 18.06
C GLN A 307 1.03 -11.46 18.55
N LEU A 308 1.48 -10.38 19.19
CA LEU A 308 0.59 -9.30 19.56
C LEU A 308 -0.07 -8.68 18.34
N VAL A 309 0.71 -8.27 17.33
CA VAL A 309 0.16 -7.69 16.09
C VAL A 309 -0.83 -8.64 15.41
N ALA A 310 -0.49 -9.92 15.27
CA ALA A 310 -1.39 -10.92 14.71
C ALA A 310 -2.71 -11.03 15.50
N SER A 311 -2.64 -11.10 16.84
CA SER A 311 -3.83 -11.19 17.69
C SER A 311 -4.75 -9.96 17.59
N GLN A 312 -4.20 -8.79 17.25
CA GLN A 312 -5.00 -7.59 17.02
C GLN A 312 -5.84 -7.75 15.74
N TYR A 313 -5.22 -8.23 14.65
CA TYR A 313 -5.95 -8.47 13.39
C TYR A 313 -6.97 -9.60 13.52
N GLU A 314 -6.64 -10.68 14.23
CA GLU A 314 -7.59 -11.77 14.52
C GLU A 314 -8.84 -11.22 15.24
N LEU A 315 -8.66 -10.38 16.26
CA LEU A 315 -9.77 -9.71 16.95
C LEU A 315 -10.55 -8.75 16.03
N TRP A 316 -9.86 -7.99 15.18
CA TRP A 316 -10.49 -7.01 14.29
C TRP A 316 -11.24 -7.66 13.12
N GLU A 317 -10.87 -8.88 12.72
CA GLU A 317 -11.57 -9.67 11.71
C GLU A 317 -12.87 -10.29 12.25
N GLU A 318 -12.87 -10.81 13.49
CA GLU A 318 -14.03 -11.52 14.06
C GLU A 318 -15.29 -10.65 14.11
N GLU A 319 -15.19 -9.35 14.37
CA GLU A 319 -16.35 -8.44 14.44
C GLU A 319 -16.77 -7.85 13.08
N SER A 320 -15.94 -7.99 12.03
CA SER A 320 -16.31 -7.51 10.68
C SER A 320 -17.40 -8.36 10.02
N TRP A 321 -17.69 -9.55 10.55
CA TRP A 321 -18.83 -10.37 10.12
C TRP A 321 -20.16 -9.97 10.77
N ASP A 322 -20.16 -9.39 11.98
CA ASP A 322 -21.39 -8.95 12.67
C ASP A 322 -22.01 -7.71 12.01
N VAL A 323 -21.23 -6.93 11.25
CA VAL A 323 -21.72 -5.76 10.50
C VAL A 323 -22.27 -6.14 9.12
N ILE A 324 -21.93 -7.31 8.58
CA ILE A 324 -22.44 -7.81 7.28
C ILE A 324 -23.72 -8.66 7.45
N GLY A 325 -24.04 -9.08 8.68
CA GLY A 325 -25.19 -9.94 9.00
C GLY A 325 -26.58 -9.27 9.16
N LEU A 326 -26.76 -8.01 8.76
CA LEU A 326 -28.06 -7.32 8.82
C LEU A 326 -28.51 -6.77 7.46
N ALA A 327 -28.36 -7.58 6.41
CA ALA A 327 -29.02 -7.37 5.12
C ALA A 327 -29.91 -8.54 4.72
N ASP A 328 -30.55 -9.22 5.67
CA ASP A 328 -31.77 -9.99 5.40
C ASP A 328 -32.96 -9.02 5.43
N VAL A 329 -33.18 -8.35 4.31
CA VAL A 329 -34.47 -7.71 4.03
C VAL A 329 -35.47 -8.84 3.73
N PRO A 330 -36.52 -9.05 4.53
CA PRO A 330 -37.53 -10.04 4.19
C PRO A 330 -38.27 -9.59 2.92
N LEU A 331 -38.25 -10.46 1.90
CA LEU A 331 -39.08 -10.35 0.71
C LEU A 331 -40.56 -10.30 1.15
N SER A 332 -41.13 -9.10 1.13
CA SER A 332 -42.58 -8.93 1.20
C SER A 332 -43.16 -9.40 -0.13
N GLN A 333 -43.65 -10.65 -0.13
CA GLN A 333 -44.68 -11.08 -1.05
C GLN A 333 -45.96 -10.32 -0.71
N GLU A 334 -46.29 -9.30 -1.50
CA GLU A 334 -47.67 -8.85 -1.63
C GLU A 334 -48.01 -8.69 -3.11
N SER A 335 -48.64 -9.76 -3.62
CA SER A 335 -49.82 -9.77 -4.48
C SER A 335 -49.84 -8.85 -5.71
N LEU A 336 -49.53 -9.47 -6.83
CA LEU A 336 -50.20 -9.24 -8.11
C LEU A 336 -51.72 -9.43 -7.94
N GLU A 337 -52.51 -8.37 -8.13
CA GLU A 337 -53.89 -8.50 -8.62
C GLU A 337 -54.19 -7.44 -9.69
N PRO A 338 -55.02 -7.78 -10.70
CA PRO A 338 -55.19 -6.99 -11.91
C PRO A 338 -56.30 -5.93 -11.74
N ARG A 339 -56.02 -4.68 -12.13
CA ARG A 339 -57.05 -3.64 -12.22
C ARG A 339 -58.01 -3.94 -13.38
N ARG A 340 -59.24 -4.30 -13.03
CA ARG A 340 -60.40 -4.33 -13.94
C ARG A 340 -60.84 -2.92 -14.30
N GLU A 341 -61.23 -2.76 -15.56
CA GLU A 341 -62.00 -1.64 -16.09
C GLU A 341 -63.39 -1.57 -15.43
N GLU A 342 -63.90 -0.36 -15.18
CA GLU A 342 -65.27 0.01 -15.57
C GLU A 342 -65.47 1.54 -15.56
N SER A 343 -66.25 1.95 -16.56
CA SER A 343 -66.63 3.28 -17.05
C SER A 343 -67.47 4.15 -16.10
N SER A 344 -67.38 5.48 -16.25
CA SER A 344 -68.46 6.33 -16.83
C SER A 344 -68.41 7.79 -16.35
N SER A 345 -68.56 8.73 -17.31
CA SER A 345 -69.20 10.08 -17.24
C SER A 345 -68.64 11.08 -16.21
N ASP A 346 -68.22 12.30 -16.53
CA ASP A 346 -68.88 13.28 -17.39
C ASP A 346 -67.99 14.50 -17.71
N ALA A 347 -68.19 15.00 -18.93
CA ALA A 347 -68.29 16.41 -19.33
C ALA A 347 -67.12 17.43 -19.14
N LYS A 348 -66.66 17.87 -20.32
CA LYS A 348 -66.46 19.28 -20.74
C LYS A 348 -65.26 20.04 -20.16
N SER A 349 -64.27 20.30 -21.01
CA SER A 349 -64.22 21.54 -21.84
C SER A 349 -62.89 21.67 -22.56
N ALA A 350 -62.99 22.08 -23.82
CA ALA A 350 -61.90 22.35 -24.74
C ALA A 350 -61.13 23.64 -24.41
N GLN A 351 -59.84 23.68 -24.76
CA GLN A 351 -59.14 24.76 -25.48
C GLN A 351 -57.68 24.33 -25.73
N SER A 352 -57.35 23.85 -26.94
CA SER A 352 -56.62 24.58 -28.01
C SER A 352 -55.25 25.14 -27.55
N TRP A 353 -54.15 24.41 -27.75
CA TRP A 353 -53.27 24.37 -28.94
C TRP A 353 -52.22 25.51 -29.03
N SER A 354 -50.98 25.07 -29.29
CA SER A 354 -49.84 25.75 -29.95
C SER A 354 -49.18 26.93 -29.19
N ALA A 355 -47.86 27.11 -29.20
CA ALA A 355 -46.77 26.59 -30.02
C ALA A 355 -45.46 26.52 -29.21
#